data_AF-G8ZVA1-F1
#
_entry.id   AF-G8ZVA1-F1
#
_cell.length_a   1.000
_cell.length_b   1.000
_cell.length_c   1.000
_cell.angle_alpha   90.00
_cell.angle_beta   90.00
_cell.angle_gamma   90.00
#
_symmetry.space_group_name_H-M   'P 1'
#
loop_
_entity.id
_entity.type
_entity.pdbx_description
1 polymer ?
#
loop_
_entity_poly.entity_id
_entity_poly.type
_entity_poly.pdbx_seq_one_letter_code
_entity_poly.pdbx_strand_id
1 'polypeptide(L)'
;MLGRRLLSTSSPLLRVSATVHRVIPSPTSQIPDVTSFLTRIGRKCDEVAELYENNWDNLFLWDSRVLKEKGVSVQQRRYILHQVEKFRKNEPVVEIKKGKKSFFGGERNRKENIAKWRAEERSKSD
;
A
#
# COMPACT_ATOMS: atom_id res chain seq x y z
N MET A 1 -5.83 -20.83 51.81
CA MET A 1 -4.98 -21.36 50.71
C MET A 1 -4.98 -20.36 49.57
N LEU A 2 -3.97 -19.48 49.50
CA LEU A 2 -3.85 -18.49 48.42
C LEU A 2 -2.97 -19.09 47.31
N GLY A 3 -3.63 -19.63 46.27
CA GLY A 3 -2.96 -20.15 45.08
C GLY A 3 -2.32 -19.02 44.28
N ARG A 4 -0.98 -18.94 44.29
CA ARG A 4 -0.21 -18.08 43.40
C ARG A 4 -0.35 -18.60 41.97
N ARG A 5 -1.04 -17.86 41.10
CA ARG A 5 -0.97 -18.08 39.65
C ARG A 5 0.35 -17.49 39.14
N LEU A 6 1.30 -18.35 38.78
CA LEU A 6 2.51 -17.97 38.05
C LEU A 6 2.13 -17.79 36.57
N LEU A 7 1.80 -16.57 36.16
CA LEU A 7 1.82 -16.23 34.74
C LEU A 7 3.29 -16.11 34.34
N SER A 8 3.84 -17.20 33.79
CA SER A 8 5.15 -17.23 33.15
C SER A 8 5.09 -16.32 31.92
N THR A 9 5.54 -15.08 32.07
CA THR A 9 5.55 -14.11 30.98
C THR A 9 6.73 -14.37 30.06
N SER A 10 6.37 -14.59 28.80
CA SER A 10 7.13 -14.32 27.58
C SER A 10 8.45 -15.06 27.41
N SER A 11 8.40 -16.14 26.63
CA SER A 11 9.48 -16.44 25.70
C SER A 11 9.72 -15.19 24.84
N PRO A 12 10.93 -14.60 24.81
CA PRO A 12 11.27 -13.72 23.71
C PRO A 12 11.29 -14.62 22.47
N LEU A 13 10.22 -14.58 21.68
CA LEU A 13 10.30 -15.12 20.33
C LEU A 13 11.43 -14.34 19.66
N LEU A 14 12.55 -15.03 19.45
CA LEU A 14 13.66 -14.58 18.63
C LEU A 14 13.05 -13.93 17.40
N ARG A 15 13.23 -12.62 17.28
CA ARG A 15 12.97 -11.88 16.05
C ARG A 15 13.99 -12.42 15.04
N VAL A 16 13.62 -13.53 14.40
CA VAL A 16 14.44 -14.18 13.37
C VAL A 16 14.78 -13.11 12.34
N SER A 17 16.06 -13.08 12.03
CA SER A 17 16.81 -11.95 11.51
C SER A 17 16.15 -11.27 10.31
N ALA A 18 15.93 -9.96 10.46
CA ALA A 18 15.49 -9.03 9.41
C ALA A 18 16.52 -8.82 8.27
N THR A 19 17.43 -9.78 8.05
CA THR A 19 18.56 -9.69 7.13
C THR A 19 18.43 -10.62 5.91
N VAL A 20 17.63 -11.69 5.98
CA VAL A 20 17.51 -12.64 4.85
C VAL A 20 16.75 -12.03 3.66
N HIS A 21 15.82 -11.10 3.91
CA HIS A 21 15.06 -10.40 2.87
C HIS A 21 15.67 -9.07 2.41
N ARG A 22 16.91 -8.74 2.83
CA ARG A 22 17.59 -7.50 2.37
C ARG A 22 18.39 -7.68 1.08
N VAL A 23 18.30 -8.84 0.43
CA VAL A 23 18.85 -9.01 -0.91
C VAL A 23 18.12 -8.04 -1.83
N ILE A 24 18.89 -7.20 -2.52
CA ILE A 24 18.36 -6.30 -3.53
C ILE A 24 18.15 -7.16 -4.79
N PRO A 25 16.90 -7.37 -5.24
CA PRO A 25 16.64 -8.13 -6.44
C PRO A 25 17.10 -7.34 -7.67
N SER A 26 17.62 -8.03 -8.67
CA SER A 26 18.01 -7.40 -9.93
C SER A 26 16.76 -6.90 -10.70
N PRO A 27 16.87 -5.79 -11.44
CA PRO A 27 15.79 -5.30 -12.27
C PRO A 27 15.38 -6.35 -13.33
N THR A 28 14.10 -6.36 -13.69
CA THR A 28 13.54 -7.31 -14.66
C THR A 28 13.27 -6.56 -15.97
N SER A 29 13.23 -7.25 -17.11
CA SER A 29 12.91 -6.63 -18.41
C SER A 29 11.60 -5.83 -18.41
N GLN A 30 10.62 -6.25 -17.61
CA GLN A 30 9.33 -5.55 -17.44
C GLN A 30 9.41 -4.31 -16.55
N ILE A 31 10.37 -4.27 -15.62
CA ILE A 31 10.55 -3.20 -14.63
C ILE A 31 12.06 -2.92 -14.53
N PRO A 32 12.61 -2.13 -15.47
CA PRO A 32 14.04 -1.81 -15.49
C PRO A 32 14.41 -0.78 -14.43
N ASP A 33 13.53 0.20 -14.17
CA ASP A 33 13.84 1.41 -13.40
C ASP A 33 12.86 1.64 -12.24
N VAL A 34 13.25 2.49 -11.28
CA VAL A 34 12.39 2.87 -10.14
C VAL A 34 11.12 3.60 -10.57
N THR A 35 11.22 4.54 -11.52
CA THR A 35 10.05 5.21 -12.12
C THR A 35 9.09 4.20 -12.72
N SER A 36 9.61 3.23 -13.49
CA SER A 36 8.79 2.18 -14.09
C SER A 36 8.07 1.35 -13.03
N PHE A 37 8.74 1.04 -11.91
CA PHE A 37 8.14 0.32 -10.77
C PHE A 37 7.01 1.13 -10.13
N LEU A 38 7.25 2.42 -9.84
CA LEU A 38 6.27 3.29 -9.17
C LEU A 38 5.04 3.53 -10.05
N THR A 39 5.23 3.75 -11.35
CA THR A 39 4.13 3.84 -12.33
C THR A 39 3.35 2.53 -12.42
N ARG A 40 4.04 1.38 -12.35
CA ARG A 40 3.39 0.06 -12.45
C ARG A 40 2.47 -0.24 -11.26
N ILE A 41 2.85 0.17 -10.04
CA ILE A 41 2.03 -0.03 -8.83
C ILE A 41 0.89 0.99 -8.72
N GLY A 42 0.97 2.13 -9.41
CA GLY A 42 -0.08 3.14 -9.47
C GLY A 42 -0.37 3.80 -8.12
N ARG A 43 -1.65 4.06 -7.81
CA ARG A 43 -2.09 4.78 -6.60
C ARG A 43 -1.40 6.14 -6.37
N LYS A 44 -1.04 6.86 -7.45
CA LYS A 44 -0.28 8.11 -7.41
C LYS A 44 1.09 7.97 -6.73
N CYS A 45 1.77 6.84 -6.89
CA CYS A 45 3.14 6.68 -6.39
C CYS A 45 4.18 7.35 -7.32
N ASP A 46 3.76 7.71 -8.53
CA ASP A 46 4.58 8.33 -9.58
C ASP A 46 5.11 9.70 -9.13
N GLU A 47 4.32 10.45 -8.35
CA GLU A 47 4.70 11.74 -7.75
C GLU A 47 5.91 11.62 -6.80
N VAL A 48 6.17 10.42 -6.27
CA VAL A 48 7.26 10.15 -5.32
C VAL A 48 8.54 9.77 -6.07
N ALA A 49 8.49 9.53 -7.38
CA ALA A 49 9.62 9.02 -8.15
C ALA A 49 10.85 9.94 -8.12
N GLU A 50 10.63 11.26 -8.14
CA GLU A 50 11.70 12.26 -8.07
C GLU A 50 12.54 12.13 -6.79
N LEU A 51 11.91 11.74 -5.67
CA LEU A 51 12.61 11.60 -4.38
C LEU A 51 13.63 10.46 -4.39
N TYR A 52 13.45 9.45 -5.24
CA TYR A 52 14.35 8.29 -5.30
C TYR A 52 15.52 8.48 -6.26
N GLU A 53 15.56 9.58 -7.02
CA GLU A 53 16.63 9.89 -7.98
C GLU A 53 16.90 8.75 -8.98
N ASN A 54 15.88 7.96 -9.33
CA ASN A 54 15.97 6.73 -10.14
C ASN A 54 16.96 5.67 -9.64
N ASN A 55 17.42 5.76 -8.39
CA ASN A 55 18.36 4.81 -7.81
C ASN A 55 17.64 3.54 -7.34
N TRP A 56 17.86 2.41 -8.03
CA TRP A 56 17.23 1.13 -7.72
C TRP A 56 17.48 0.68 -6.29
N ASP A 57 18.71 0.83 -5.79
CA ASP A 57 19.08 0.41 -4.44
C ASP A 57 18.30 1.18 -3.36
N ASN A 58 18.05 2.48 -3.56
CA ASN A 58 17.29 3.30 -2.63
C ASN A 58 15.86 2.77 -2.43
N LEU A 59 15.23 2.26 -3.49
CA LEU A 59 13.87 1.69 -3.43
C LEU A 59 13.78 0.51 -2.46
N PHE A 60 14.81 -0.36 -2.45
CA PHE A 60 14.83 -1.58 -1.63
C PHE A 60 15.46 -1.38 -0.25
N LEU A 61 16.36 -0.39 -0.10
CA LEU A 61 17.06 -0.11 1.15
C LEU A 61 16.25 0.79 2.08
N TRP A 62 15.44 1.70 1.56
CA TRP A 62 14.78 2.69 2.39
C TRP A 62 13.69 2.10 3.28
N ASP A 63 13.83 2.38 4.57
CA ASP A 63 12.85 2.01 5.58
C ASP A 63 11.71 3.01 5.68
N SER A 64 10.65 2.60 6.39
CA SER A 64 9.50 3.46 6.64
C SER A 64 9.82 4.79 7.36
N ARG A 65 10.92 4.85 8.12
CA ARG A 65 11.36 6.07 8.83
C ARG A 65 11.96 7.07 7.85
N VAL A 66 12.86 6.62 6.98
CA VAL A 66 13.47 7.43 5.91
C VAL A 66 12.38 8.01 5.00
N LEU A 67 11.41 7.20 4.59
CA LEU A 67 10.28 7.66 3.77
C LEU A 67 9.40 8.70 4.48
N LYS A 68 9.29 8.64 5.81
CA LYS A 68 8.58 9.66 6.58
C LYS A 68 9.35 10.98 6.58
N GLU A 69 10.67 10.94 6.75
CA GLU A 69 11.53 12.12 6.73
C GLU A 69 11.54 12.80 5.35
N LYS A 70 11.49 12.02 4.28
CA LYS A 70 11.34 12.49 2.89
C LYS A 70 9.94 13.01 2.54
N GLY A 71 8.99 13.02 3.48
CA GLY A 71 7.66 13.60 3.29
C GLY A 71 6.63 12.69 2.58
N VAL A 72 6.92 11.40 2.39
CA VAL A 72 6.00 10.47 1.72
C VAL A 72 4.79 10.18 2.62
N SER A 73 3.58 10.25 2.04
CA SER A 73 2.35 10.00 2.78
C SER A 73 2.33 8.61 3.41
N VAL A 74 1.64 8.47 4.54
CA VAL A 74 1.55 7.19 5.27
C VAL A 74 0.98 6.08 4.41
N GLN A 75 0.00 6.38 3.55
CA GLN A 75 -0.64 5.41 2.67
C GLN A 75 0.30 4.94 1.55
N GLN A 76 0.98 5.87 0.87
CA GLN A 76 1.95 5.54 -0.19
C GLN A 76 3.10 4.73 0.39
N ARG A 77 3.69 5.17 1.50
CA ARG A 77 4.81 4.46 2.16
C ARG A 77 4.48 3.00 2.47
N ARG A 78 3.35 2.74 3.13
CA ARG A 78 2.93 1.37 3.46
C ARG A 78 2.72 0.53 2.21
N TYR A 79 2.20 1.16 1.15
CA TYR A 79 1.92 0.47 -0.10
C TYR A 79 3.19 0.16 -0.90
N ILE A 80 4.12 1.12 -1.03
CA ILE A 80 5.41 0.93 -1.70
C ILE A 80 6.18 -0.20 -1.02
N LEU A 81 6.34 -0.16 0.31
CA LEU A 81 7.05 -1.20 1.06
C LEU A 81 6.40 -2.58 0.90
N HIS A 82 5.07 -2.64 0.84
CA HIS A 82 4.37 -3.88 0.55
C HIS A 82 4.73 -4.40 -0.86
N GLN A 83 4.72 -3.54 -1.87
CA GLN A 83 5.00 -3.96 -3.25
C GLN A 83 6.47 -4.34 -3.45
N VAL A 84 7.39 -3.64 -2.78
CA VAL A 84 8.82 -3.99 -2.72
C VAL A 84 9.01 -5.40 -2.15
N GLU A 85 8.30 -5.72 -1.07
CA GLU A 85 8.38 -7.05 -0.46
C GLU A 85 7.75 -8.14 -1.34
N LYS A 86 6.71 -7.80 -2.11
CA LYS A 86 6.15 -8.70 -3.13
C LYS A 86 7.13 -8.98 -4.25
N PHE A 87 7.81 -7.93 -4.73
CA PHE A 87 8.83 -8.06 -5.76
C PHE A 87 9.98 -8.97 -5.28
N ARG A 88 10.44 -8.83 -4.03
CA ARG A 88 11.42 -9.73 -3.42
C ARG A 88 10.99 -11.20 -3.36
N LYS A 89 9.69 -11.45 -3.24
CA LYS A 89 9.10 -12.79 -3.22
C LYS A 89 8.80 -13.34 -4.62
N ASN A 90 9.17 -12.62 -5.67
CA ASN A 90 8.80 -12.92 -7.06
C ASN A 90 7.28 -13.00 -7.29
N GLU A 91 6.50 -12.27 -6.48
CA GLU A 91 5.07 -12.09 -6.72
C GLU A 91 4.83 -10.99 -7.77
N PRO A 92 3.73 -11.07 -8.55
CA PRO A 92 3.47 -10.10 -9.60
C PRO A 92 3.20 -8.70 -9.03
N VAL A 93 3.97 -7.71 -9.49
CA VAL A 93 3.81 -6.30 -9.13
C VAL A 93 2.79 -5.65 -10.05
N VAL A 94 1.59 -5.43 -9.52
CA VAL A 94 0.46 -4.84 -10.23
C VAL A 94 -0.27 -3.85 -9.31
N GLU A 95 -0.90 -2.82 -9.88
CA GLU A 95 -1.78 -1.92 -9.14
C GLU A 95 -2.98 -2.69 -8.54
N ILE A 96 -3.07 -2.67 -7.22
CA ILE A 96 -4.23 -3.17 -6.48
C ILE A 96 -5.14 -1.98 -6.25
N LYS A 97 -6.25 -1.87 -6.98
CA LYS A 97 -7.14 -0.71 -6.85
C LYS A 97 -7.77 -0.62 -5.47
N LYS A 98 -7.97 0.61 -4.97
CA LYS A 98 -8.74 0.83 -3.73
C LYS A 98 -10.22 0.53 -4.00
N GLY A 99 -10.91 -0.02 -3.01
CA GLY A 99 -12.36 -0.19 -3.10
C GLY A 99 -13.05 1.17 -3.24
N LYS A 100 -13.92 1.30 -4.25
CA LYS A 100 -14.78 2.47 -4.46
C LYS A 100 -16.22 2.14 -4.07
N LYS A 101 -16.97 3.14 -3.60
CA LYS A 101 -18.42 2.99 -3.41
C LYS A 101 -19.11 2.85 -4.77
N SER A 102 -20.35 2.34 -4.76
CA SER A 102 -21.16 2.29 -5.98
C SER A 102 -21.50 3.70 -6.44
N PHE A 103 -21.94 3.85 -7.69
CA PHE A 103 -22.35 5.15 -8.25
C PHE A 103 -23.36 5.88 -7.35
N PHE A 104 -24.35 5.15 -6.82
CA PHE A 104 -25.36 5.67 -5.90
C PHE A 104 -24.89 5.72 -4.42
N GLY A 105 -23.59 5.59 -4.14
CA GLY A 105 -23.02 5.66 -2.81
C GLY A 105 -22.87 4.32 -2.09
N GLY A 106 -22.82 4.37 -0.76
CA GLY A 106 -22.77 3.19 0.10
C GLY A 106 -24.15 2.59 0.36
N GLU A 107 -24.19 1.37 0.91
CA GLU A 107 -25.43 0.60 1.12
C GLU A 107 -26.53 1.40 1.84
N ARG A 108 -26.16 2.08 2.94
CA ARG A 108 -27.10 2.85 3.78
C ARG A 108 -27.78 4.01 3.05
N ASN A 109 -27.04 4.69 2.16
CA ASN A 109 -27.54 5.90 1.49
C ASN A 109 -28.03 5.61 0.07
N ARG A 110 -27.94 4.36 -0.40
CA ARG A 110 -28.24 4.00 -1.79
C ARG A 110 -29.68 4.33 -2.16
N LYS A 111 -30.65 3.98 -1.31
CA LYS A 111 -32.08 4.20 -1.58
C LYS A 111 -32.40 5.69 -1.72
N GLU A 112 -31.85 6.51 -0.84
CA GLU A 112 -32.02 7.97 -0.87
C GLU A 112 -31.42 8.58 -2.14
N ASN A 113 -30.18 8.21 -2.47
CA ASN A 113 -29.49 8.74 -3.65
C ASN A 113 -30.19 8.33 -4.95
N ILE A 114 -30.70 7.10 -5.04
CA ILE A 114 -31.50 6.65 -6.20
C ILE A 114 -32.79 7.46 -6.31
N ALA A 115 -33.48 7.71 -5.19
CA ALA A 115 -34.73 8.48 -5.21
C ALA A 115 -34.50 9.92 -5.67
N LYS A 116 -33.45 10.59 -5.16
CA LYS A 116 -33.03 11.94 -5.58
C LYS A 116 -32.69 11.97 -7.08
N TRP A 117 -31.83 11.07 -7.53
CA TRP A 117 -31.43 10.99 -8.94
C TRP A 117 -32.64 10.79 -9.87
N ARG A 118 -33.57 9.89 -9.52
CA ARG A 118 -34.81 9.69 -10.31
C ARG A 118 -35.77 10.88 -10.27
N ALA A 119 -35.74 11.71 -9.23
CA ALA A 119 -36.53 12.93 -9.18
C ALA A 119 -35.92 14.00 -10.09
N GLU A 120 -34.59 14.14 -10.09
CA GLU A 120 -33.86 15.04 -10.99
C GLU A 120 -34.08 14.68 -12.46
N GLU A 121 -33.99 13.39 -12.82
CA GLU A 121 -34.22 12.95 -14.19
C GLU A 121 -35.65 13.25 -14.68
N ARG A 122 -36.66 13.13 -13.80
CA ARG A 122 -38.04 13.52 -14.13
C ARG A 122 -38.18 15.03 -14.30
N SER A 123 -37.57 15.83 -13.41
CA SER A 123 -37.60 17.29 -13.56
C SER A 123 -36.87 17.82 -14.79
N LYS A 124 -35.95 17.03 -15.36
CA LYS A 124 -35.27 17.37 -16.63
C LYS A 124 -36.08 16.98 -17.86
N SER A 125 -37.00 16.03 -17.73
CA SER A 125 -37.83 15.56 -18.84
C SER A 125 -39.12 16.35 -19.04
N ASP A 126 -39.58 17.03 -17.98
CA ASP A 126 -40.71 17.97 -17.99
C ASP A 126 -40.25 19.38 -18.43
#